data_AF-A0A7W0WDI1-F1
#
_entry.id   AF-A0A7W0WDI1-F1
#
_cell.length_a   1.000
_cell.length_b   1.000
_cell.length_c   1.000
_cell.angle_alpha   90.00
_cell.angle_beta   90.00
_cell.angle_gamma   90.00
#
_symmetry.space_group_name_H-M   'P 1'
#
loop_
_entity.id
_entity.type
_entity.pdbx_description
1 polymer ?
#
loop_
_entity_poly.entity_id
_entity_poly.type
_entity_poly.pdbx_seq_one_letter_code
_entity_poly.pdbx_strand_id
1 'polypeptide(L)' 'MQLDLGGPRRLLNPGSVGQPRDGDRRAAWLELDKAEVDNERGRATFRRTEYPVELTQAEMREQGLPEILAERLARGV' A
#
# COMPACT_ATOMS: atom_id res chain seq x y z
N MET A 1 4.50 -7.40 7.47
CA MET A 1 5.48 -8.45 7.13
C MET A 1 6.85 -7.82 7.06
N GLN A 2 7.91 -8.52 7.45
CA GLN A 2 9.29 -8.02 7.36
C GLN A 2 10.13 -9.00 6.53
N LEU A 3 11.02 -8.47 5.70
CA LEU A 3 11.89 -9.23 4.81
C LEU A 3 13.32 -8.69 4.88
N ASP A 4 14.28 -9.59 5.08
CA ASP A 4 15.71 -9.28 4.99
C ASP A 4 16.14 -9.21 3.52
N LEU A 5 16.81 -8.12 3.16
CA LEU A 5 17.22 -7.84 1.78
C LEU A 5 18.61 -8.36 1.43
N GLY A 6 19.39 -8.82 2.41
CA GLY A 6 20.66 -9.47 2.17
C GLY A 6 20.53 -10.69 1.23
N GLY A 7 21.52 -10.86 0.36
CA GLY A 7 21.59 -11.96 -0.60
C GLY A 7 21.10 -11.59 -2.02
N PRO A 8 20.33 -12.46 -2.70
CA PRO A 8 20.00 -12.28 -4.10
C PRO A 8 19.11 -11.05 -4.34
N ARG A 9 19.20 -10.47 -5.55
CA ARG A 9 18.36 -9.35 -5.97
C ARG A 9 16.88 -9.70 -5.82
N ARG A 10 16.11 -8.76 -5.27
CA ARG A 10 14.67 -8.92 -5.02
C ARG A 10 13.85 -7.90 -5.80
N LEU A 11 12.65 -8.31 -6.22
CA LEU A 11 11.61 -7.41 -6.71
C LEU A 11 10.53 -7.31 -5.64
N LEU A 12 10.21 -6.08 -5.22
CA LEU A 12 9.24 -5.81 -4.16
C LEU A 12 8.10 -4.96 -4.72
N ASN A 13 6.87 -5.35 -4.41
CA ASN A 13 5.68 -4.54 -4.68
C ASN A 13 5.14 -4.02 -3.33
N PRO A 14 5.15 -2.71 -3.07
CA PRO A 14 4.69 -2.15 -1.79
C PRO A 14 3.16 -2.23 -1.61
N GLY A 15 2.42 -2.60 -2.66
CA GLY A 15 0.97 -2.47 -2.74
C GLY A 15 0.56 -1.08 -3.24
N SER A 16 -0.68 -0.69 -2.92
CA SER A 16 -1.26 0.60 -3.32
C SER A 16 -1.69 1.38 -2.08
N VAL A 17 -1.33 2.66 -2.04
CA VAL A 17 -1.73 3.58 -0.97
C VAL A 17 -3.21 3.96 -1.11
N GLY A 18 -3.63 4.37 -2.32
CA GLY A 18 -4.96 4.98 -2.52
C GLY A 18 -6.05 4.02 -3.00
N GLN A 19 -5.71 2.82 -3.47
CA GLN A 19 -6.67 1.83 -3.94
C GLN A 19 -6.05 0.42 -3.93
N PRO A 20 -5.88 -0.19 -2.75
CA PRO A 20 -5.48 -1.59 -2.63
C PRO A 20 -6.52 -2.49 -3.30
N ARG A 21 -6.06 -3.62 -3.86
CA ARG A 21 -6.88 -4.57 -4.64
C ARG A 21 -6.73 -6.02 -4.18
N ASP A 22 -6.31 -6.21 -2.94
CA ASP A 22 -5.98 -7.51 -2.37
C ASP A 22 -6.92 -7.91 -1.21
N GLY A 23 -8.08 -7.26 -1.10
CA GLY A 23 -9.10 -7.55 -0.09
C GLY A 23 -8.88 -6.88 1.27
N ASP A 24 -7.80 -6.09 1.42
CA ASP A 24 -7.55 -5.26 2.61
C ASP A 24 -7.61 -3.78 2.21
N ARG A 25 -8.63 -3.07 2.73
CA ARG A 25 -8.87 -1.65 2.44
C ARG A 25 -7.75 -0.73 2.91
N ARG A 26 -6.90 -1.16 3.85
CA ARG A 26 -5.87 -0.29 4.44
C ARG A 26 -4.82 0.07 3.40
N ALA A 27 -4.39 1.33 3.42
CA ALA A 27 -3.32 1.83 2.56
C ALA A 27 -2.07 0.98 2.71
N ALA A 28 -1.57 0.44 1.61
CA ALA A 28 -0.39 -0.42 1.59
C ALA A 28 0.85 0.37 1.14
N TRP A 29 1.94 0.20 1.89
CA TRP A 29 3.22 0.82 1.60
C TRP A 29 4.36 -0.01 2.18
N LEU A 30 5.59 0.36 1.80
CA LEU A 30 6.80 -0.33 2.22
C LEU A 30 7.77 0.66 2.86
N GLU A 31 8.23 0.32 4.05
CA GLU A 31 9.38 0.94 4.68
C GLU A 31 10.64 0.22 4.20
N LEU A 32 11.59 0.95 3.63
CA LEU A 32 12.87 0.42 3.16
C LEU A 32 13.99 1.00 4.01
N ASP A 33 14.51 0.19 4.92
CA ASP A 33 15.75 0.46 5.62
C ASP A 33 16.91 -0.05 4.76
N LYS A 34 17.62 0.89 4.14
CA LYS A 34 18.77 0.58 3.29
C LYS A 34 20.02 0.70 4.15
N ALA A 35 20.56 -0.42 4.59
CA ALA A 35 21.97 -0.46 4.98
C ALA A 35 22.84 -0.35 3.71
N GLU A 36 24.12 0.00 3.90
CA GLU A 36 25.15 0.26 2.89
C GLU A 36 25.24 -0.77 1.74
N VAL A 37 26.15 -0.51 0.78
CA VAL A 37 26.41 -1.22 -0.50
C VAL A 37 25.78 -2.62 -0.59
N ASP A 38 24.94 -2.82 -1.61
CA ASP A 38 24.25 -4.07 -1.93
C ASP A 38 23.20 -4.58 -0.92
N ASN A 39 22.73 -3.74 0.01
CA ASN A 39 21.67 -4.07 0.97
C ASN A 39 22.01 -5.30 1.84
N GLU A 40 23.28 -5.58 2.12
CA GLU A 40 23.72 -6.74 2.92
C GLU A 40 22.99 -6.83 4.27
N ARG A 41 22.65 -5.67 4.85
CA ARG A 41 21.87 -5.52 6.08
C ARG A 41 20.55 -4.78 5.89
N GLY A 42 20.13 -4.61 4.63
CA GLY A 42 18.90 -3.90 4.30
C GLY A 42 17.67 -4.71 4.72
N ARG A 43 16.58 -3.99 4.99
CA ARG A 43 15.32 -4.57 5.45
C ARG A 43 14.13 -3.88 4.81
N ALA A 44 13.18 -4.67 4.35
CA ALA A 44 11.90 -4.19 3.84
C ALA A 44 10.80 -4.56 4.82
N THR A 45 10.02 -3.58 5.26
CA THR A 45 8.85 -3.83 6.12
C THR A 45 7.58 -3.36 5.44
N PHE A 46 6.69 -4.32 5.15
CA PHE A 46 5.36 -4.07 4.57
C PHE A 46 4.42 -3.58 5.65
N ARG A 47 3.78 -2.45 5.38
CA ARG A 47 2.96 -1.71 6.32
C ARG A 47 1.56 -1.52 5.75
N ARG A 48 0.61 -1.42 6.67
CA ARG A 48 -0.79 -1.10 6.42
C ARG A 48 -1.20 0.01 7.37
N THR A 49 -1.87 1.03 6.85
CA THR A 49 -2.36 2.14 7.66
C THR A 49 -3.86 2.32 7.41
N GLU A 50 -4.65 2.40 8.47
CA GLU A 50 -6.05 2.79 8.37
C GLU A 50 -6.15 4.25 7.93
N TYR A 51 -7.16 4.55 7.13
CA TYR A 51 -7.45 5.91 6.69
C TYR A 51 -8.97 6.07 6.59
N PRO A 52 -9.49 7.31 6.61
CA PRO A 52 -10.92 7.57 6.57
C PRO A 52 -11.46 7.35 5.15
N VAL A 53 -11.74 6.09 4.80
CA VAL A 53 -12.25 5.67 3.48
C VAL A 53 -13.50 6.47 3.11
N GLU A 54 -14.38 6.69 4.06
CA GLU A 54 -15.68 7.33 3.89
C GLU A 54 -15.52 8.80 3.46
N LEU A 55 -14.48 9.49 3.94
CA LEU A 55 -14.17 10.86 3.51
C LEU A 55 -13.71 10.89 2.06
N THR A 56 -12.78 10.01 1.67
CA THR A 56 -12.34 9.91 0.27
C THR A 56 -13.50 9.54 -0.65
N GLN A 57 -14.37 8.62 -0.25
CA GLN A 57 -15.56 8.28 -1.01
C GLN A 57 -16.50 9.48 -1.19
N ALA A 58 -16.70 10.29 -0.15
CA ALA A 58 -17.52 11.50 -0.24
C ALA A 58 -16.93 12.52 -1.23
N GLU A 59 -15.62 12.77 -1.16
CA GLU A 59 -14.91 13.65 -2.11
C GLU A 59 -15.04 13.12 -3.55
N MET A 60 -14.88 11.82 -3.76
CA MET A 60 -15.03 11.21 -5.09
C MET A 60 -16.45 11.41 -5.66
N ARG A 61 -17.48 11.27 -4.83
CA ARG A 61 -18.88 11.51 -5.22
C ARG A 61 -19.15 12.97 -5.52
N GLU A 62 -18.61 13.89 -4.72
CA GLU A 62 -18.70 15.33 -4.95
C GLU A 62 -18.10 15.73 -6.30
N GLN A 63 -17.00 15.07 -6.70
CA GLN A 63 -16.36 15.27 -8.01
C GLN A 63 -17.08 14.53 -9.16
N GLY A 64 -18.20 13.86 -8.90
CA GLY A 64 -18.97 13.15 -9.93
C GLY A 64 -18.28 11.91 -10.50
N LEU A 65 -17.34 11.30 -9.76
CA LEU A 65 -16.69 10.07 -10.19
C LEU A 65 -17.69 8.89 -10.14
N PRO A 66 -17.52 7.86 -11.00
CA PRO A 66 -18.38 6.68 -10.98
C PRO A 66 -18.41 6.00 -9.59
N GLU A 67 -19.61 5.71 -9.09
CA GLU A 67 -19.84 5.16 -7.73
C GLU A 67 -19.02 3.88 -7.46
N ILE A 68 -18.85 3.03 -8.47
CA ILE A 68 -18.05 1.80 -8.36
C ILE A 68 -16.60 2.06 -7.92
N LEU A 69 -16.03 3.23 -8.26
CA LEU A 69 -14.68 3.60 -7.85
C LEU A 69 -14.61 3.95 -6.36
N ALA A 70 -15.68 4.53 -5.82
CA ALA A 70 -15.79 4.87 -4.41
C ALA A 70 -16.08 3.60 -3.59
N GLU A 71 -17.10 2.82 -3.97
CA GLU A 71 -17.52 1.61 -3.23
C GLU A 71 -16.38 0.62 -3.01
N ARG A 72 -15.53 0.43 -4.02
CA ARG A 72 -14.46 -0.56 -3.97
C ARG A 72 -13.37 -0.24 -2.96
N LEU A 73 -13.18 1.04 -2.60
CA LEU A 73 -12.23 1.44 -1.55
C LEU A 73 -12.54 0.78 -0.22
N ALA A 74 -13.83 0.60 0.13
CA ALA A 74 -14.23 -0.01 1.39
C ALA A 74 -13.91 -1.52 1.46
N ARG A 75 -13.73 -2.16 0.30
CA ARG A 75 -13.48 -3.61 0.18
C ARG A 75 -12.02 -3.93 -0.17
N GLY A 76 -11.26 -2.95 -0.64
CA GLY A 76 -9.91 -3.16 -1.15
C GLY A 76 -9.90 -4.03 -2.42
N VAL A 77 -10.78 -3.72 -3.39
CA VAL A 77 -10.93 -4.44 -4.67
C VAL A 77 -10.86 -3.51 -5.87
#